data_AF-A0A661TJZ5-F1
#
_entry.id   AF-A0A661TJZ5-F1
#
_cell.length_a   1.000
_cell.length_b   1.000
_cell.length_c   1.000
_cell.angle_alpha   90.00
_cell.angle_beta   90.00
_cell.angle_gamma   90.00
#
_symmetry.space_group_name_H-M   'P 1'
#
loop_
_entity.id
_entity.type
_entity.pdbx_description
1 polymer ?
#
loop_
_entity_poly.entity_id
_entity_poly.type
_entity_poly.pdbx_seq_one_letter_code
_entity_poly.pdbx_strand_id
1 'polypeptide(L)'
;MNIGQIERKKLLLGPTKAVCHPGIQRLCLYPYFNHPGGCPNYGVRADCPPQAAYFLQIFEDSVRVAAVVFNFGDYLNQKRIEHPEWTERALRNPRHWQGHLRSELKSFVSGVDFQENEEIVFNPEGMGINVTQTCKNVGLKLEWPPQKIVCQIALIGQRKNCFKIVTGDLKSVGLLGAPEIQYKIGE
;
A
#
# COMPACT_ATOMS: atom_id res chain seq x y z
N MET A 1 15.78 -3.62 25.87
CA MET A 1 14.37 -4.03 26.01
C MET A 1 13.85 -4.64 24.71
N ASN A 2 12.89 -5.56 24.81
CA ASN A 2 12.30 -6.20 23.64
C ASN A 2 11.17 -5.32 23.12
N ILE A 3 11.24 -4.89 21.85
CA ILE A 3 10.19 -4.10 21.19
C ILE A 3 8.79 -4.72 21.38
N GLY A 4 8.71 -6.05 21.54
CA GLY A 4 7.51 -6.80 21.87
C GLY A 4 6.76 -6.37 23.12
N GLN A 5 7.36 -5.58 24.02
CA GLN A 5 6.72 -5.08 25.23
C GLN A 5 5.92 -3.78 25.01
N ILE A 6 6.13 -3.09 23.89
CA ILE A 6 5.33 -1.89 23.54
C ILE A 6 3.96 -2.34 23.07
N GLU A 7 2.91 -1.74 23.65
CA GLU A 7 1.52 -2.00 23.28
C GLU A 7 1.27 -1.74 21.78
N ARG A 8 0.48 -2.63 21.18
CA ARG A 8 0.02 -2.52 19.80
C ARG A 8 -1.46 -2.83 19.72
N LYS A 9 -2.19 -1.99 18.98
CA LYS A 9 -3.60 -2.21 18.68
C LYS A 9 -3.76 -2.66 17.24
N LYS A 10 -4.42 -3.80 17.04
CA LYS A 10 -4.78 -4.32 15.73
C LYS A 10 -6.20 -3.88 15.40
N LEU A 11 -6.40 -3.30 14.23
CA LEU A 11 -7.67 -2.74 13.80
C LEU A 11 -8.02 -3.29 12.41
N LEU A 12 -9.26 -3.73 12.27
CA LEU A 12 -9.88 -3.99 10.98
C LEU A 12 -11.08 -3.06 10.85
N LEU A 13 -11.03 -2.12 9.91
CA LEU A 13 -11.99 -1.03 9.78
C LEU A 13 -12.60 -1.03 8.37
N GLY A 14 -13.78 -0.43 8.24
CA GLY A 14 -14.50 -0.30 6.97
C GLY A 14 -15.75 -1.18 6.88
N PRO A 15 -16.30 -1.38 5.67
CA PRO A 15 -15.76 -0.93 4.38
C PRO A 15 -15.73 0.60 4.22
N THR A 16 -14.86 1.10 3.35
CA THR A 16 -14.79 2.51 2.94
C THR A 16 -14.39 2.63 1.46
N LYS A 17 -14.68 3.77 0.86
CA LYS A 17 -14.14 4.11 -0.45
C LYS A 17 -12.64 4.42 -0.39
N ALA A 18 -11.87 3.74 -1.22
CA ALA A 18 -10.47 3.97 -1.53
C ALA A 18 -10.29 5.31 -2.26
N VAL A 19 -9.43 6.19 -1.71
CA VAL A 19 -9.14 7.48 -2.33
C VAL A 19 -7.94 7.35 -3.25
N CYS A 20 -8.20 7.28 -4.55
CA CYS A 20 -7.18 7.14 -5.58
C CYS A 20 -6.75 8.51 -6.11
N HIS A 21 -5.45 8.73 -6.23
CA HIS A 21 -4.91 9.94 -6.84
C HIS A 21 -3.61 9.60 -7.59
N PRO A 22 -3.55 9.76 -8.93
CA PRO A 22 -2.40 9.36 -9.74
C PRO A 22 -1.06 9.96 -9.27
N GLY A 23 -1.08 11.17 -8.72
CA GLY A 23 0.10 11.83 -8.15
C GLY A 23 0.74 11.10 -6.95
N ILE A 24 0.05 10.15 -6.30
CA ILE A 24 0.61 9.43 -5.15
C ILE A 24 1.80 8.55 -5.55
N GLN A 25 1.77 7.92 -6.72
CA GLN A 25 2.91 7.12 -7.19
C GLN A 25 4.18 7.98 -7.38
N ARG A 26 4.02 9.27 -7.66
CA ARG A 26 5.14 10.21 -7.79
C ARG A 26 5.84 10.50 -6.46
N LEU A 27 5.21 10.19 -5.31
CA LEU A 27 5.88 10.30 -4.01
C LEU A 27 7.16 9.47 -3.94
N CYS A 28 7.21 8.35 -4.67
CA CYS A 28 8.39 7.50 -4.74
C CYS A 28 9.60 8.18 -5.40
N LEU A 29 9.40 9.27 -6.15
CA LEU A 29 10.49 10.02 -6.80
C LEU A 29 11.03 11.14 -5.91
N TYR A 30 10.37 11.48 -4.80
CA TYR A 30 10.83 12.56 -3.93
C TYR A 30 12.03 12.13 -3.08
N PRO A 31 13.09 12.97 -3.01
CA PRO A 31 14.26 12.67 -2.23
C PRO A 31 13.92 12.59 -0.74
N TYR A 32 14.57 11.69 -0.04
CA TYR A 32 14.58 11.65 1.42
C TYR A 32 15.96 11.23 1.91
N PHE A 33 16.13 11.15 3.23
CA PHE A 33 17.44 10.92 3.82
C PHE A 33 18.17 9.70 3.25
N ASN A 34 19.41 9.89 2.80
CA ASN A 34 20.26 8.90 2.13
C ASN A 34 19.69 8.33 0.82
N HIS A 35 18.69 9.00 0.25
CA HIS A 35 17.99 8.58 -0.95
C HIS A 35 17.68 9.83 -1.81
N PRO A 36 18.69 10.48 -2.39
CA PRO A 36 18.51 11.71 -3.17
C PRO A 36 17.73 11.50 -4.48
N GLY A 37 17.66 10.26 -4.98
CA GLY A 37 16.82 9.89 -6.14
C GLY A 37 15.43 9.38 -5.77
N GLY A 38 15.04 9.44 -4.49
CA GLY A 38 13.81 8.86 -3.99
C GLY A 38 13.91 7.38 -3.65
N CYS A 39 12.76 6.69 -3.66
CA CYS A 39 12.60 5.33 -3.19
C CYS A 39 13.50 4.35 -3.95
N PRO A 40 14.34 3.56 -3.26
CA PRO A 40 15.25 2.60 -3.92
C PRO A 40 14.51 1.44 -4.61
N ASN A 41 13.20 1.28 -4.37
CA ASN A 41 12.40 0.25 -5.03
C ASN A 41 11.69 0.76 -6.30
N TYR A 42 11.71 2.06 -6.58
CA TYR A 42 11.08 2.63 -7.77
C TYR A 42 11.75 2.05 -9.03
N GLY A 43 10.97 1.49 -9.93
CA GLY A 43 11.47 0.85 -11.16
C GLY A 43 12.09 -0.53 -10.98
N VAL A 44 12.21 -1.04 -9.75
CA VAL A 44 12.91 -2.30 -9.46
C VAL A 44 11.96 -3.47 -9.23
N ARG A 45 10.91 -3.27 -8.43
CA ARG A 45 9.97 -4.34 -8.06
C ARG A 45 8.70 -4.27 -8.90
N ALA A 46 8.14 -5.43 -9.25
CA ALA A 46 6.87 -5.51 -10.00
C ALA A 46 5.68 -4.88 -9.26
N ASP A 47 5.70 -4.86 -7.92
CA ASP A 47 4.67 -4.24 -7.07
C ASP A 47 4.98 -2.78 -6.69
N CYS A 48 5.93 -2.13 -7.37
CA CYS A 48 6.27 -0.72 -7.20
C CYS A 48 6.08 0.07 -8.50
N PRO A 49 5.84 1.40 -8.43
CA PRO A 49 5.81 2.24 -9.62
C PRO A 49 7.15 2.23 -10.39
N PRO A 50 7.12 2.41 -11.72
CA PRO A 50 5.94 2.57 -12.57
C PRO A 50 5.27 1.23 -12.97
N GLN A 51 5.81 0.08 -12.55
CA GLN A 51 5.30 -1.24 -12.96
C GLN A 51 3.98 -1.62 -12.27
N ALA A 52 3.77 -1.15 -11.04
CA ALA A 52 2.55 -1.42 -10.30
C ALA A 52 1.33 -0.80 -10.99
N ALA A 53 0.33 -1.63 -11.29
CA ALA A 53 -0.96 -1.17 -11.78
C ALA A 53 -1.65 -0.25 -10.75
N TYR A 54 -2.49 0.66 -11.25
CA TYR A 54 -3.33 1.47 -10.39
C TYR A 54 -4.37 0.62 -9.70
N PHE A 55 -4.69 0.95 -8.45
CA PHE A 55 -5.58 0.16 -7.61
C PHE A 55 -6.92 -0.17 -8.31
N LEU A 56 -7.59 0.83 -8.88
CA LEU A 56 -8.90 0.67 -9.54
C LEU A 56 -8.87 -0.09 -10.87
N GLN A 57 -7.69 -0.40 -11.40
CA GLN A 57 -7.57 -1.29 -12.56
C GLN A 57 -7.76 -2.76 -12.17
N ILE A 58 -7.48 -3.10 -10.90
CA ILE A 58 -7.50 -4.49 -10.41
C ILE A 58 -8.63 -4.71 -9.39
N PHE A 59 -8.92 -3.71 -8.57
CA PHE A 59 -9.83 -3.81 -7.43
C PHE A 59 -11.02 -2.87 -7.57
N GLU A 60 -12.12 -3.22 -6.91
CA GLU A 60 -13.24 -2.31 -6.67
C GLU A 60 -12.81 -1.15 -5.74
N ASP A 61 -13.57 -0.06 -5.74
CA ASP A 61 -13.24 1.11 -4.92
C ASP A 61 -13.60 0.94 -3.43
N SER A 62 -14.32 -0.11 -3.06
CA SER A 62 -14.63 -0.45 -1.67
C SER A 62 -13.52 -1.31 -1.05
N VAL A 63 -12.98 -0.87 0.09
CA VAL A 63 -11.88 -1.54 0.80
C VAL A 63 -12.12 -1.63 2.29
N ARG A 64 -11.55 -2.65 2.93
CA ARG A 64 -11.32 -2.69 4.38
C ARG A 64 -9.90 -2.26 4.68
N VAL A 65 -9.70 -1.57 5.80
CA VAL A 65 -8.39 -1.10 6.27
C VAL A 65 -7.93 -2.00 7.41
N ALA A 66 -6.81 -2.71 7.21
CA ALA A 66 -6.12 -3.44 8.26
C ALA A 66 -4.94 -2.60 8.78
N ALA A 67 -4.87 -2.37 10.09
CA ALA A 67 -3.86 -1.53 10.69
C ALA A 67 -3.27 -2.16 11.96
N VAL A 68 -1.96 -2.01 12.13
CA VAL A 68 -1.28 -2.16 13.42
C VAL A 68 -0.89 -0.76 13.90
N VAL A 69 -1.49 -0.31 14.99
CA VAL A 69 -1.20 0.96 15.66
C VAL A 69 -0.17 0.71 16.76
N PHE A 70 0.95 1.41 16.68
CA PHE A 70 2.09 1.29 17.57
C PHE A 70 2.25 2.57 18.38
N ASN A 71 2.36 2.44 19.70
CA ASN A 71 2.66 3.58 20.59
C ASN A 71 4.13 3.98 20.44
N PHE A 72 4.38 4.88 19.48
CA PHE A 72 5.71 5.34 19.12
C PHE A 72 6.29 6.30 20.16
N GLY A 73 5.44 7.05 20.87
CA GLY A 73 5.87 7.93 21.96
C GLY A 73 6.55 7.15 23.08
N ASP A 74 5.92 6.07 23.54
CA ASP A 74 6.48 5.21 24.60
C ASP A 74 7.75 4.50 24.13
N TYR A 75 7.76 4.03 22.87
CA TYR A 75 8.95 3.47 22.26
C TYR A 75 10.12 4.46 22.26
N LEU A 76 9.90 5.72 21.86
CA LEU A 76 10.94 6.74 21.86
C LEU A 76 11.41 7.08 23.27
N ASN A 77 10.50 7.19 24.24
CA ASN A 77 10.85 7.46 25.64
C ASN A 77 11.74 6.36 26.21
N GLN A 78 11.39 5.10 25.98
CA GLN A 78 12.22 3.98 26.41
C GLN A 78 13.59 4.01 25.71
N LYS A 79 13.62 4.26 24.40
CA LYS A 79 14.88 4.33 23.65
C LYS A 79 15.81 5.47 24.12
N ARG A 80 15.26 6.60 24.56
CA ARG A 80 16.03 7.69 25.19
C ARG A 80 16.67 7.27 26.51
N ILE A 81 15.96 6.47 27.31
CA ILE A 81 16.49 5.94 28.58
C ILE A 81 17.60 4.93 28.32
N GLU A 82 17.41 4.03 27.35
CA GLU A 82 18.38 3.00 27.00
C GLU A 82 19.64 3.55 26.30
N HIS A 83 19.46 4.60 25.49
CA HIS A 83 20.49 5.18 24.64
C HIS A 83 20.47 6.71 24.73
N PRO A 84 20.87 7.29 25.88
CA PRO A 84 20.85 8.75 26.09
C PRO A 84 21.79 9.51 25.15
N GLU A 85 22.78 8.84 24.57
CA GLU A 85 23.73 9.38 23.60
C GLU A 85 23.17 9.44 22.17
N TRP A 86 22.06 8.77 21.89
CA TRP A 86 21.47 8.75 20.55
C TRP A 86 20.82 10.09 20.20
N THR A 87 21.13 10.59 19.01
CA THR A 87 20.40 11.72 18.43
C THR A 87 18.92 11.39 18.22
N GLU A 88 18.05 12.39 18.20
CA GLU A 88 16.61 12.22 17.85
C GLU A 88 16.40 11.48 16.53
N ARG A 89 17.30 11.68 15.57
CA ARG A 89 17.30 10.95 14.30
C ARG A 89 17.53 9.46 14.48
N ALA A 90 18.52 9.08 15.29
CA ALA A 90 18.84 7.68 15.55
C ALA A 90 17.68 6.99 16.29
N LEU A 91 17.12 7.65 17.32
CA LEU A 91 15.95 7.17 18.06
C LEU A 91 14.75 6.89 17.15
N ARG A 92 14.52 7.74 16.15
CA ARG A 92 13.38 7.64 15.22
C ARG A 92 13.64 6.75 14.00
N ASN A 93 14.83 6.18 13.86
CA ASN A 93 15.21 5.41 12.68
C ASN A 93 14.27 4.20 12.48
N PRO A 94 13.53 4.12 11.36
CA PRO A 94 12.56 3.06 11.12
C PRO A 94 13.15 1.64 11.16
N ARG A 95 14.45 1.48 10.90
CA ARG A 95 15.12 0.16 10.91
C ARG A 95 14.99 -0.57 12.24
N HIS A 96 14.82 0.15 13.34
CA HIS A 96 14.71 -0.45 14.67
C HIS A 96 13.33 -1.03 14.99
N TRP A 97 12.27 -0.62 14.27
CA TRP A 97 10.89 -0.99 14.63
C TRP A 97 10.01 -1.42 13.45
N GLN A 98 10.28 -0.94 12.23
CA GLN A 98 9.41 -1.16 11.07
C GLN A 98 9.28 -2.64 10.70
N GLY A 99 10.37 -3.41 10.81
CA GLY A 99 10.36 -4.85 10.51
C GLY A 99 9.37 -5.62 11.39
N HIS A 100 9.32 -5.29 12.68
CA HIS A 100 8.40 -5.92 13.63
C HIS A 100 6.94 -5.59 13.32
N LEU A 101 6.63 -4.31 13.04
CA LEU A 101 5.26 -3.92 12.69
C LEU A 101 4.78 -4.55 11.38
N ARG A 102 5.67 -4.69 10.38
CA ARG A 102 5.34 -5.39 9.13
C ARG A 102 5.07 -6.88 9.35
N SER A 103 5.89 -7.54 10.15
CA SER A 103 5.68 -8.95 10.50
C SER A 103 4.36 -9.14 11.25
N GLU A 104 4.06 -8.24 12.19
CA GLU A 104 2.82 -8.29 12.96
C GLU A 104 1.59 -7.99 12.12
N LEU A 105 1.65 -7.01 11.21
CA LEU A 105 0.55 -6.76 10.28
C LEU A 105 0.27 -7.99 9.43
N LYS A 106 1.31 -8.65 8.89
CA LYS A 106 1.16 -9.90 8.12
C LYS A 106 0.51 -11.01 8.94
N SER A 107 0.93 -11.20 10.18
CA SER A 107 0.33 -12.19 11.09
C SER A 107 -1.11 -11.84 11.47
N PHE A 108 -1.43 -10.55 11.59
CA PHE A 108 -2.79 -10.10 11.86
C PHE A 108 -3.72 -10.40 10.68
N VAL A 109 -3.33 -10.00 9.47
CA VAL A 109 -4.17 -10.20 8.27
C VAL A 109 -4.28 -11.66 7.85
N SER A 110 -3.33 -12.53 8.22
CA SER A 110 -3.48 -13.98 7.98
C SER A 110 -4.58 -14.63 8.82
N GLY A 111 -5.05 -13.98 9.89
CA GLY A 111 -6.16 -14.44 10.71
C GLY A 111 -7.49 -13.74 10.39
N VAL A 112 -7.54 -12.88 9.37
CA VAL A 112 -8.76 -12.20 8.94
C VAL A 112 -9.58 -13.14 8.06
N ASP A 113 -10.90 -13.14 8.25
CA ASP A 113 -11.82 -13.82 7.34
C ASP A 113 -11.99 -12.98 6.06
N PHE A 114 -11.75 -13.63 4.91
CA PHE A 114 -11.78 -13.01 3.59
C PHE A 114 -13.04 -13.44 2.84
N GLN A 115 -13.70 -12.47 2.23
CA GLN A 115 -14.74 -12.73 1.26
C GLN A 115 -14.12 -13.27 -0.04
N GLU A 116 -14.94 -13.91 -0.85
CA GLU A 116 -14.52 -14.41 -2.16
C GLU A 116 -13.90 -13.28 -2.99
N ASN A 117 -12.73 -13.55 -3.59
CA ASN A 117 -11.95 -12.62 -4.40
C ASN A 117 -11.40 -11.39 -3.67
N GLU A 118 -11.41 -11.33 -2.34
CA GLU A 118 -10.62 -10.32 -1.62
C GLU A 118 -9.12 -10.67 -1.63
N GLU A 119 -8.28 -9.66 -1.84
CA GLU A 119 -6.83 -9.78 -1.72
C GLU A 119 -6.25 -8.65 -0.85
N ILE A 120 -5.08 -8.92 -0.27
CA ILE A 120 -4.37 -7.98 0.59
C ILE A 120 -3.39 -7.15 -0.24
N VAL A 121 -3.45 -5.84 -0.09
CA VAL A 121 -2.53 -4.88 -0.69
C VAL A 121 -1.66 -4.26 0.40
N PHE A 122 -0.40 -4.68 0.46
CA PHE A 122 0.60 -4.16 1.41
C PHE A 122 1.30 -2.87 0.93
N ASN A 123 1.20 -2.52 -0.36
CA ASN A 123 1.78 -1.32 -0.94
C ASN A 123 0.73 -0.42 -1.63
N PRO A 124 -0.30 0.05 -0.89
CA PRO A 124 -1.41 0.80 -1.49
C PRO A 124 -0.96 2.12 -2.13
N GLU A 125 0.03 2.82 -1.57
CA GLU A 125 0.57 4.07 -2.17
C GLU A 125 1.25 3.80 -3.52
N GLY A 126 1.96 2.67 -3.64
CA GLY A 126 2.52 2.21 -4.91
C GLY A 126 1.45 1.94 -5.98
N MET A 127 0.20 1.70 -5.59
CA MET A 127 -0.95 1.56 -6.48
C MET A 127 -1.75 2.86 -6.66
N GLY A 128 -1.24 4.00 -6.16
CA GLY A 128 -1.86 5.31 -6.31
C GLY A 128 -2.91 5.66 -5.25
N ILE A 129 -2.97 4.94 -4.13
CA ILE A 129 -3.92 5.22 -3.05
C ILE A 129 -3.38 6.28 -2.10
N ASN A 130 -4.15 7.33 -1.87
CA ASN A 130 -3.95 8.24 -0.75
C ASN A 130 -4.37 7.55 0.55
N VAL A 131 -3.41 6.87 1.19
CA VAL A 131 -3.64 6.09 2.43
C VAL A 131 -4.12 6.99 3.57
N THR A 132 -3.59 8.21 3.68
CA THR A 132 -4.00 9.17 4.72
C THR A 132 -5.48 9.50 4.63
N GLN A 133 -5.97 9.87 3.44
CA GLN A 133 -7.38 10.20 3.27
C GLN A 133 -8.26 8.95 3.37
N THR A 134 -7.81 7.81 2.86
CA THR A 134 -8.55 6.53 2.97
C THR A 134 -8.72 6.11 4.43
N CYS A 135 -7.67 6.20 5.24
CA CYS A 135 -7.73 5.91 6.68
C CYS A 135 -8.62 6.92 7.43
N LYS A 136 -8.57 8.21 7.05
CA LYS A 136 -9.42 9.25 7.64
C LYS A 136 -10.92 8.93 7.45
N ASN A 137 -11.31 8.34 6.32
CA ASN A 137 -12.70 7.97 6.06
C ASN A 137 -13.24 6.90 7.01
N VAL A 138 -12.38 6.10 7.64
CA VAL A 138 -12.74 5.10 8.68
C VAL A 138 -12.38 5.56 10.10
N GLY A 139 -12.16 6.85 10.30
CA GLY A 139 -11.84 7.42 11.61
C GLY A 139 -10.42 7.14 12.11
N LEU A 140 -9.54 6.56 11.28
CA LEU A 140 -8.14 6.34 11.63
C LEU A 140 -7.28 7.53 11.22
N LYS A 141 -6.88 8.34 12.20
CA LYS A 141 -6.02 9.52 11.98
C LYS A 141 -4.54 9.13 12.00
N LEU A 142 -3.85 9.33 10.88
CA LEU A 142 -2.40 9.11 10.76
C LEU A 142 -1.61 10.37 11.16
N GLU A 143 -0.37 10.19 11.61
CA GLU A 143 0.57 11.27 11.93
C GLU A 143 1.72 11.32 10.90
N TRP A 144 1.97 12.51 10.35
CA TRP A 144 3.07 12.75 9.40
C TRP A 144 3.79 14.06 9.77
N PRO A 145 5.07 14.02 10.21
CA PRO A 145 5.81 12.84 10.64
C PRO A 145 5.23 12.25 11.94
N PRO A 146 5.43 10.95 12.23
CA PRO A 146 4.92 10.33 13.44
C PRO A 146 5.60 10.88 14.70
N GLN A 147 4.81 11.21 15.71
CA GLN A 147 5.30 11.73 17.00
C GLN A 147 4.89 10.81 18.15
N LYS A 148 3.62 10.40 18.19
CA LYS A 148 3.04 9.59 19.25
C LYS A 148 2.64 8.21 18.76
N ILE A 149 2.11 8.14 17.53
CA ILE A 149 1.65 6.88 16.95
C ILE A 149 2.30 6.64 15.59
N VAL A 150 2.55 5.37 15.31
CA VAL A 150 2.88 4.88 13.97
C VAL A 150 1.84 3.84 13.60
N CYS A 151 1.38 3.88 12.35
CA CYS A 151 0.49 2.86 11.83
C CYS A 151 1.15 2.12 10.67
N GLN A 152 1.14 0.80 10.71
CA GLN A 152 1.46 -0.04 9.56
C GLN A 152 0.13 -0.49 8.94
N ILE A 153 -0.09 -0.14 7.68
CA ILE A 153 -1.38 -0.29 6.99
C ILE A 153 -1.26 -1.33 5.87
N ALA A 154 -2.33 -2.11 5.69
CA ALA A 154 -2.66 -2.80 4.45
C ALA A 154 -4.13 -2.55 4.11
N LEU A 155 -4.47 -2.66 2.84
CA LEU A 155 -5.86 -2.65 2.39
C LEU A 155 -6.28 -4.07 2.03
N ILE A 156 -7.55 -4.39 2.25
CA ILE A 156 -8.19 -5.59 1.72
C ILE A 156 -9.18 -5.09 0.68
N GLY A 157 -8.93 -5.43 -0.59
CA GLY A 157 -9.73 -4.99 -1.73
C GLY A 157 -10.36 -6.17 -2.43
N GLN A 158 -11.59 -5.99 -2.91
CA GLN A 158 -12.25 -6.99 -3.73
C GLN A 158 -11.74 -6.88 -5.17
N ARG A 159 -11.19 -7.98 -5.71
CA ARG A 159 -10.70 -8.03 -7.08
C ARG A 159 -11.88 -7.94 -8.04
N LYS A 160 -11.72 -7.15 -9.10
CA LYS A 160 -12.70 -7.11 -10.18
C LYS A 160 -12.73 -8.48 -10.84
N ASN A 161 -13.93 -8.99 -11.07
CA ASN A 161 -14.12 -10.17 -11.91
C ASN A 161 -13.68 -9.78 -13.32
N CYS A 162 -12.44 -10.11 -13.67
CA CYS A 162 -12.00 -10.04 -15.05
C CYS A 162 -12.76 -11.17 -15.74
N PHE A 163 -13.88 -10.84 -16.40
CA PHE A 163 -14.57 -11.79 -17.25
C PHE A 163 -13.51 -12.34 -18.20
N LYS A 164 -13.15 -13.62 -18.03
CA LYS A 164 -12.47 -14.31 -19.10
C LYS A 164 -13.41 -14.17 -20.27
N ILE A 165 -12.99 -13.44 -21.30
CA ILE A 165 -13.56 -13.65 -22.62
C ILE A 165 -13.27 -15.13 -22.84
N VAL A 166 -14.28 -15.97 -22.61
CA VAL A 166 -14.24 -17.34 -23.06
C VAL A 166 -14.01 -17.17 -24.54
N THR A 167 -12.80 -17.49 -25.00
CA THR A 167 -12.54 -17.68 -26.42
C THR A 167 -13.34 -18.91 -26.80
N GLY A 168 -14.67 -18.75 -26.88
CA GLY A 168 -15.51 -19.65 -27.65
C GLY A 168 -14.92 -19.62 -29.03
N ASP A 169 -14.58 -20.81 -29.53
CA ASP A 169 -14.02 -21.05 -30.85
C ASP A 169 -14.47 -19.97 -31.85
N LEU A 170 -13.55 -19.07 -32.22
CA LEU A 170 -13.68 -18.16 -33.36
C LEU A 170 -13.67 -18.92 -34.70
N LYS A 171 -14.04 -20.20 -34.71
CA LYS A 171 -14.07 -21.09 -35.88
C LYS A 171 -15.43 -21.19 -36.55
N SER A 172 -16.50 -20.55 -36.05
CA SER A 172 -17.82 -20.71 -36.68
C SER A 172 -18.64 -19.44 -36.91
N VAL A 173 -18.13 -18.23 -36.62
CA VAL A 173 -18.78 -17.00 -37.08
C VAL A 173 -18.03 -16.47 -38.29
N GLY A 174 -18.55 -16.80 -39.47
CA GLY A 174 -18.12 -16.19 -40.73
C GLY A 174 -18.38 -14.69 -40.71
N LEU A 175 -17.40 -13.92 -40.23
CA LEU A 175 -17.33 -12.48 -40.40
C LEU A 175 -16.33 -12.19 -41.52
N LEU A 176 -16.87 -12.15 -42.73
CA LEU A 176 -16.28 -11.46 -43.87
C LEU A 176 -16.08 -9.99 -43.48
N GLY A 177 -14.86 -9.48 -43.68
CA GLY A 177 -14.58 -8.05 -43.79
C GLY A 177 -13.97 -7.39 -42.55
N ALA A 178 -12.69 -7.65 -42.28
CA ALA A 178 -11.86 -6.65 -41.62
C ALA A 178 -11.52 -5.55 -42.64
N PRO A 179 -11.79 -4.26 -42.38
CA PRO A 179 -11.36 -3.19 -43.26
C PRO A 179 -9.83 -3.06 -43.18
N GLU A 180 -9.19 -3.14 -44.34
CA GLU A 180 -7.77 -2.92 -44.55
C GLU A 180 -7.45 -1.44 -44.27
N ILE A 181 -6.83 -1.14 -43.14
CA ILE A 181 -6.39 0.22 -42.82
C ILE A 181 -5.06 0.46 -43.57
N GLN A 182 -5.15 1.06 -44.75
CA GLN A 182 -3.97 1.58 -45.47
C GLN A 182 -3.51 2.89 -44.84
N TYR A 183 -2.30 2.88 -44.27
CA TYR A 183 -1.60 4.11 -43.89
C TYR A 183 -0.98 4.73 -45.15
N LYS A 184 -1.53 5.84 -45.63
CA LYS A 184 -0.84 6.73 -46.57
C LYS A 184 0.18 7.55 -45.79
N ILE A 185 1.45 7.32 -46.08
CA ILE A 185 2.55 8.21 -45.68
C ILE A 185 2.57 9.33 -46.73
N GLY A 186 2.28 10.56 -46.29
CA GLY A 186 2.33 11.76 -47.13
C GLY A 186 3.77 12.19 -47.42
N GLU A 187 3.96 12.73 -48.62
CA GLU A 187 5.18 13.33 -49.16
C GLU A 187 5.63 14.57 -48.38
#